data_AF-A0ABC8Z9C3-F1
#
_entry.id   AF-A0ABC8Z9C3-F1
#
_cell.length_a   1.000
_cell.length_b   1.000
_cell.length_c   1.000
_cell.angle_alpha   90.00
_cell.angle_beta   90.00
_cell.angle_gamma   90.00
#
_symmetry.space_group_name_H-M   'P 1'
#
loop_
_entity.id
_entity.type
_entity.pdbx_description
1 polymer ?
#
loop_
_entity_poly.entity_id
_entity_poly.type
_entity_poly.pdbx_seq_one_letter_code
_entity_poly.pdbx_strand_id
1 'polypeptide(L)'
;MEPLLPPSEDRLMALPDDVLVLILEKLGGGAREAIRTCSLVSRRWSRLPWLLPEPKISVQDFLPRGTELHDELALAELGRAMGAFCRAVSSFLSNSNAIATTGSRCLNLEFVLANGCLPTIKRLLGGEAGGTAAGKASALKFSIRTPAHEMDCGEAPMRRYARWFKRFMVASSGAFRLLASLELWNLWLGSAGVAAVLGACPRLQRLALRHCHTTSADSRRGEVLVIDDAPALGELVVDMCFYRLVELRSAPKLTRLTCDMWTATGAPLSLTGAPGLETLVLVNGASRFERPFRLSDLLVGTTNLRCLSLNFQSEKVIQ
;
A
#
# COMPACT_ATOMS: atom_id res chain seq x y z
N MET A 1 -18.77 57.94 -1.55
CA MET A 1 -17.37 57.47 -1.68
C MET A 1 -17.20 56.38 -0.65
N GLU A 2 -17.50 55.15 -1.05
CA GLU A 2 -17.50 53.97 -0.18
C GLU A 2 -16.04 53.53 0.04
N PRO A 3 -15.60 53.26 1.29
CA PRO A 3 -14.22 52.88 1.53
C PRO A 3 -14.01 51.45 1.04
N LEU A 4 -13.05 51.29 0.11
CA LEU A 4 -12.52 50.00 -0.32
C LEU A 4 -12.04 49.24 0.93
N LEU A 5 -12.72 48.12 1.24
CA LEU A 5 -12.23 47.13 2.20
C LEU A 5 -10.78 46.78 1.84
N PRO A 6 -9.85 46.71 2.81
CA PRO A 6 -8.49 46.27 2.55
C PRO A 6 -8.54 44.87 1.93
N PRO A 7 -7.59 44.51 1.03
CA PRO A 7 -7.54 43.18 0.46
C PRO A 7 -7.58 42.18 1.61
N SER A 8 -8.55 41.26 1.60
CA SER A 8 -8.71 40.31 2.68
C SER A 8 -7.38 39.61 2.87
N GLU A 9 -6.69 39.89 3.98
CA GLU A 9 -5.52 39.11 4.36
C GLU A 9 -5.94 37.66 4.32
N ASP A 10 -5.24 36.89 3.51
CA ASP A 10 -5.58 35.53 3.16
C ASP A 10 -5.55 34.72 4.46
N ARG A 11 -6.72 34.56 5.10
CA ARG A 11 -6.84 34.16 6.53
C ARG A 11 -6.20 32.81 6.81
N LEU A 12 -6.06 31.99 5.77
CA LEU A 12 -5.37 30.72 5.79
C LEU A 12 -3.85 30.87 6.04
N MET A 13 -3.23 31.92 5.50
CA MET A 13 -1.79 32.19 5.63
C MET A 13 -1.41 32.70 7.03
N ALA A 14 -2.37 33.28 7.75
CA ALA A 14 -2.23 33.76 9.12
C ALA A 14 -2.31 32.64 10.18
N LEU A 15 -2.73 31.43 9.81
CA LEU A 15 -2.82 30.31 10.74
C LEU A 15 -1.44 29.79 11.16
N PRO A 16 -1.25 29.34 12.41
CA PRO A 16 -0.02 28.70 12.86
C PRO A 16 0.17 27.28 12.26
N ASP A 17 1.41 26.76 12.28
CA ASP A 17 1.81 25.56 11.52
C ASP A 17 1.06 24.31 11.97
N ASP A 18 0.81 24.19 13.27
CA ASP A 18 0.03 23.12 13.89
C ASP A 18 -1.40 23.05 13.35
N VAL A 19 -2.08 24.20 13.22
CA VAL A 19 -3.43 24.28 12.67
C VAL A 19 -3.42 23.91 11.18
N LEU A 20 -2.44 24.39 10.42
CA LEU A 20 -2.32 24.06 9.01
C LEU A 20 -2.01 22.58 8.77
N VAL A 21 -1.18 21.97 9.62
CA VAL A 21 -0.89 20.53 9.59
C VAL A 21 -2.15 19.71 9.86
N LEU A 22 -2.96 20.10 10.84
CA LEU A 22 -4.25 19.46 11.11
C LEU A 22 -5.21 19.57 9.92
N ILE A 23 -5.27 20.74 9.27
CA ILE A 23 -6.08 20.92 8.06
C ILE A 23 -5.59 19.99 6.94
N LEU A 24 -4.28 19.94 6.69
CA LEU A 24 -3.70 19.07 5.66
C LEU A 24 -3.94 17.59 5.96
N GLU A 25 -3.84 17.18 7.23
CA GLU A 25 -4.14 15.82 7.68
C GLU A 25 -5.60 15.45 7.39
N LYS A 26 -6.55 16.38 7.58
CA LYS A 26 -7.97 16.15 7.27
C LYS A 26 -8.29 16.19 5.78
N LEU A 27 -7.57 16.99 5.00
CA LEU A 27 -7.76 17.07 3.54
C LEU A 27 -7.21 15.83 2.80
N GLY A 28 -6.29 15.08 3.42
CA GLY A 28 -5.74 13.84 2.84
C GLY A 28 -5.15 14.07 1.44
N GLY A 29 -5.50 13.20 0.48
CA GLY A 29 -5.04 13.30 -0.92
C GLY A 29 -5.45 14.59 -1.65
N GLY A 30 -6.46 15.32 -1.15
CA GLY A 30 -6.88 16.62 -1.68
C GLY A 30 -5.98 17.79 -1.28
N ALA A 31 -5.07 17.58 -0.32
CA ALA A 31 -4.14 18.60 0.13
C ALA A 31 -3.15 19.05 -0.96
N ARG A 32 -2.92 18.23 -2.00
CA ARG A 32 -1.93 18.51 -3.06
C ARG A 32 -2.18 19.82 -3.78
N GLU A 33 -3.42 20.09 -4.19
CA GLU A 33 -3.73 21.29 -4.98
C GLU A 33 -3.64 22.55 -4.11
N ALA A 34 -4.04 22.44 -2.85
CA ALA A 34 -3.85 23.49 -1.85
C ALA A 34 -2.36 23.76 -1.59
N ILE A 35 -1.56 22.71 -1.35
CA ILE A 35 -0.12 22.82 -1.14
C ILE A 35 0.55 23.44 -2.37
N ARG A 36 0.24 22.96 -3.58
CA ARG A 36 0.81 23.48 -4.83
C ARG A 36 0.49 24.95 -5.01
N THR A 37 -0.76 25.34 -4.87
CA THR A 37 -1.21 26.73 -5.06
C THR A 37 -0.62 27.64 -4.00
N CYS A 38 -0.68 27.26 -2.73
CA CYS A 38 -0.15 28.06 -1.62
C CYS A 38 1.39 28.08 -1.58
N SER A 39 2.08 27.06 -2.12
CA SER A 39 3.55 27.04 -2.23
C SER A 39 4.08 28.05 -3.24
N LEU A 40 3.28 28.45 -4.23
CA LEU A 40 3.63 29.54 -5.15
C LEU A 40 3.64 30.90 -4.43
N VAL A 41 2.87 31.02 -3.35
CA VAL A 41 2.69 32.26 -2.58
C VAL A 41 3.58 32.28 -1.32
N SER A 42 3.85 31.12 -0.71
CA SER A 42 4.71 31.02 0.47
C SER A 42 5.48 29.71 0.55
N ARG A 43 6.78 29.83 0.82
CA ARG A 43 7.69 28.69 1.10
C ARG A 43 7.34 27.91 2.37
N ARG A 44 6.45 28.44 3.20
CA ARG A 44 5.96 27.76 4.40
C ARG A 44 5.10 26.56 4.03
N TRP A 45 4.24 26.69 3.03
CA TRP A 45 3.34 25.63 2.58
C TRP A 45 4.05 24.44 1.96
N SER A 46 5.20 24.67 1.34
CA SER A 46 6.03 23.59 0.82
C SER A 46 6.71 22.78 1.94
N ARG A 47 6.65 23.24 3.21
CA ARG A 47 7.23 22.56 4.37
C ARG A 47 6.21 21.82 5.24
N LEU A 48 4.96 22.27 5.26
CA LEU A 48 3.90 21.73 6.12
C LEU A 48 3.63 20.22 5.95
N PRO A 49 3.59 19.65 4.72
CA PRO A 49 3.34 18.21 4.57
C PRO A 49 4.40 17.35 5.26
N TRP A 50 5.59 17.91 5.49
CA TRP A 50 6.72 17.22 6.11
C TRP A 50 6.69 17.28 7.64
N LEU A 51 5.78 18.08 8.22
CA LEU A 51 5.50 18.10 9.67
C LEU A 51 4.44 17.07 10.07
N LEU A 52 3.80 16.41 9.11
CA LEU A 52 2.86 15.33 9.38
C LEU A 52 3.57 14.15 10.08
N PRO A 53 2.90 13.43 10.99
CA PRO A 53 3.45 12.22 11.60
C PRO A 53 3.76 11.12 10.56
N GLU A 54 2.93 11.07 9.51
CA GLU A 54 3.05 10.13 8.39
C GLU A 54 2.94 10.87 7.05
N PRO A 55 4.01 11.53 6.57
CA PRO A 55 4.00 12.17 5.25
C PRO A 55 3.79 11.11 4.16
N LYS A 56 2.84 11.36 3.26
CA LYS A 56 2.61 10.57 2.05
C LYS A 56 3.16 11.29 0.83
N ILE A 57 3.94 10.60 0.01
CA ILE A 57 4.34 11.04 -1.32
C ILE A 57 3.82 10.00 -2.32
N SER A 58 2.93 10.39 -3.23
CA SER A 58 2.44 9.51 -4.29
C SER A 58 2.99 9.92 -5.66
N VAL A 59 3.31 8.97 -6.52
CA VAL A 59 3.63 9.24 -7.92
C VAL A 59 2.43 9.87 -8.67
N GLN A 60 1.19 9.57 -8.24
CA GLN A 60 -0.02 10.25 -8.74
C GLN A 60 0.10 11.76 -8.57
N ASP A 61 0.82 12.20 -7.54
CA ASP A 61 1.08 13.61 -7.26
C ASP A 61 1.98 14.29 -8.31
N PHE A 62 2.45 13.57 -9.31
CA PHE A 62 3.30 14.06 -10.39
C PHE A 62 2.75 13.74 -11.78
N LEU A 63 1.59 13.08 -11.87
CA LEU A 63 0.86 12.89 -13.11
C LEU A 63 0.14 14.19 -13.56
N PRO A 64 -0.15 14.32 -14.87
CA PRO A 64 -1.03 15.37 -15.39
C PRO A 64 -2.40 15.34 -14.71
N ARG A 65 -3.09 16.49 -14.71
CA ARG A 65 -4.42 16.60 -14.10
C ARG A 65 -5.42 15.74 -14.86
N GLY A 66 -6.25 15.00 -14.13
CA GLY A 66 -7.26 14.10 -14.70
C GLY A 66 -6.70 12.79 -15.25
N THR A 67 -5.41 12.51 -15.02
CA THR A 67 -4.77 11.26 -15.43
C THR A 67 -4.56 10.35 -14.22
N GLU A 68 -5.06 9.13 -14.32
CA GLU A 68 -4.86 8.08 -13.33
C GLU A 68 -3.69 7.16 -13.70
N LEU A 69 -3.19 6.39 -12.72
CA LEU A 69 -2.07 5.47 -12.96
C LEU A 69 -2.38 4.34 -13.96
N HIS A 70 -3.66 4.08 -14.18
CA HIS A 70 -4.17 3.00 -15.01
C HIS A 70 -4.61 3.47 -16.41
N ASP A 71 -4.58 4.78 -16.68
CA ASP A 71 -4.78 5.28 -18.03
C ASP A 71 -3.63 4.82 -18.93
N GLU A 72 -3.84 4.81 -20.25
CA GLU A 72 -2.76 4.57 -21.24
C GLU A 72 -1.74 5.72 -21.19
N LEU A 73 -0.88 5.69 -20.16
CA LEU A 73 0.12 6.70 -19.92
C LEU A 73 1.34 6.40 -20.78
N ALA A 74 1.75 7.39 -21.58
CA ALA A 74 2.97 7.25 -22.36
C ALA A 74 4.16 6.97 -21.43
N LEU A 75 5.04 6.03 -21.79
CA LEU A 75 6.19 5.66 -20.97
C LEU A 75 7.06 6.88 -20.58
N ALA A 76 7.13 7.88 -21.45
CA ALA A 76 7.81 9.15 -21.20
C ALA A 76 7.17 9.97 -20.07
N GLU A 77 5.84 10.00 -19.98
CA GLU A 77 5.10 10.69 -18.93
C GLU A 77 5.28 10.01 -17.58
N LEU A 78 5.16 8.68 -17.54
CA LEU A 78 5.45 7.89 -16.35
C LEU A 78 6.89 8.13 -15.88
N GLY A 79 7.85 8.16 -16.81
CA GLY A 79 9.25 8.47 -16.52
C GLY A 79 9.44 9.87 -15.92
N ARG A 80 8.76 10.89 -16.46
CA ARG A 80 8.79 12.26 -15.92
C ARG A 80 8.20 12.32 -14.51
N ALA A 81 7.04 11.69 -14.29
CA ALA A 81 6.38 11.64 -13.00
C ALA A 81 7.24 10.93 -11.94
N MET A 82 7.79 9.76 -12.28
CA MET A 82 8.71 9.01 -11.42
C MET A 82 10.00 9.78 -11.13
N GLY A 83 10.53 10.53 -12.10
CA GLY A 83 11.66 11.42 -11.90
C GLY A 83 11.36 12.56 -10.92
N ALA A 84 10.19 13.18 -11.03
CA ALA A 84 9.73 14.21 -10.10
C ALA A 84 9.47 13.66 -8.69
N PHE A 85 8.83 12.49 -8.60
CA PHE A 85 8.65 11.73 -7.38
C PHE A 85 9.99 11.48 -6.67
N CYS A 86 10.99 10.93 -7.38
CA CYS A 86 12.29 10.64 -6.77
C CYS A 86 12.99 11.92 -6.29
N ARG A 87 12.89 13.04 -7.03
CA ARG A 87 13.42 14.34 -6.57
C ARG A 87 12.72 14.83 -5.32
N ALA A 88 11.40 14.68 -5.22
CA ALA A 88 10.64 15.06 -4.03
C ALA A 88 11.07 14.24 -2.80
N VAL A 89 11.17 12.91 -2.94
CA VAL A 89 11.64 12.04 -1.84
C VAL A 89 13.09 12.38 -1.45
N SER A 90 14.00 12.56 -2.41
CA SER A 90 15.40 12.97 -2.11
C SER A 90 15.49 14.33 -1.41
N SER A 91 14.66 15.28 -1.81
CA SER A 91 14.57 16.61 -1.19
C SER A 91 14.08 16.49 0.26
N PHE A 92 13.05 15.69 0.51
CA PHE A 92 12.53 15.40 1.85
C PHE A 92 13.62 14.81 2.76
N LEU A 93 14.30 13.76 2.28
CA LEU A 93 15.30 13.07 3.07
C LEU A 93 16.56 13.93 3.29
N SER A 94 16.88 14.85 2.37
CA SER A 94 17.96 15.84 2.56
C SER A 94 17.59 16.93 3.57
N ASN A 95 16.37 17.47 3.52
CA ASN A 95 15.91 18.57 4.37
C ASN A 95 15.59 18.17 5.82
N SER A 96 15.45 16.86 6.11
CA SER A 96 15.20 16.37 7.47
C SER A 96 16.30 16.72 8.48
N ASN A 97 17.48 17.19 8.06
CA ASN A 97 18.54 17.68 8.95
C ASN A 97 18.21 19.04 9.59
N ALA A 98 17.29 19.83 9.04
CA ALA A 98 16.97 21.19 9.51
C ALA A 98 15.78 21.25 10.48
N ILE A 99 15.02 20.15 10.62
CA ILE A 99 13.76 20.09 11.39
C ILE A 99 13.89 18.99 12.47
N ALA A 100 15.04 18.97 13.13
CA ALA A 100 15.38 18.05 14.22
C ALA A 100 14.66 18.46 15.52
N THR A 101 13.34 18.48 15.47
CA THR A 101 12.46 18.42 16.64
C THR A 101 11.30 17.52 16.25
N THR A 102 10.97 16.59 17.14
CA THR A 102 9.83 15.65 17.06
C THR A 102 9.99 14.41 16.16
N GLY A 103 10.26 13.29 16.85
CA GLY A 103 9.59 12.01 16.61
C GLY A 103 10.14 11.11 15.51
N SER A 104 10.04 9.80 15.76
CA SER A 104 10.16 8.73 14.78
C SER A 104 9.14 8.96 13.64
N ARG A 105 9.59 9.45 12.47
CA ARG A 105 8.72 9.73 11.32
C ARG A 105 8.55 8.50 10.43
N CYS A 106 7.30 8.15 10.15
CA CYS A 106 6.94 7.08 9.23
C CYS A 106 6.70 7.67 7.83
N LEU A 107 7.51 7.33 6.83
CA LEU A 107 7.32 7.85 5.48
C LEU A 107 6.50 6.88 4.62
N ASN A 108 5.41 7.38 4.03
CA ASN A 108 4.52 6.62 3.17
C ASN A 108 4.78 6.97 1.69
N LEU A 109 5.16 5.98 0.89
CA LEU A 109 5.51 6.14 -0.51
C LEU A 109 4.59 5.29 -1.39
N GLU A 110 3.92 5.92 -2.35
CA GLU A 110 3.16 5.24 -3.39
C GLU A 110 3.83 5.46 -4.75
N PHE A 111 4.23 4.38 -5.41
CA PHE A 111 4.98 4.47 -6.66
C PHE A 111 4.72 3.28 -7.58
N VAL A 112 5.11 3.43 -8.85
CA VAL A 112 4.94 2.38 -9.87
C VAL A 112 6.23 1.59 -10.05
N LEU A 113 6.09 0.27 -10.01
CA LEU A 113 7.14 -0.69 -10.34
C LEU A 113 7.29 -0.81 -11.87
N ALA A 114 8.03 0.12 -12.46
CA ALA A 114 8.42 0.07 -13.87
C ALA A 114 9.93 -0.17 -14.00
N ASN A 115 10.34 -1.03 -14.95
CA ASN A 115 11.74 -1.41 -15.15
C ASN A 115 12.67 -0.19 -15.32
N GLY A 116 12.24 0.85 -16.04
CA GLY A 116 13.01 2.08 -16.24
C GLY A 116 13.19 2.93 -14.99
N CYS A 117 12.34 2.78 -13.97
CA CYS A 117 12.34 3.61 -12.76
C CYS A 117 13.05 2.93 -11.57
N LEU A 118 13.25 1.61 -11.65
CA LEU A 118 13.93 0.83 -10.61
C LEU A 118 15.31 1.37 -10.25
N PRO A 119 16.21 1.76 -11.18
CA PRO A 119 17.52 2.30 -10.80
C PRO A 119 17.42 3.58 -9.95
N THR A 120 16.46 4.45 -10.25
CA THR A 120 16.27 5.72 -9.54
C THR A 120 15.74 5.49 -8.12
N ILE A 121 14.74 4.62 -7.97
CA ILE A 121 14.20 4.25 -6.64
C ILE A 121 15.24 3.47 -5.83
N LYS A 122 16.02 2.60 -6.50
CA LYS A 122 17.14 1.91 -5.86
C LYS A 122 18.18 2.89 -5.35
N ARG A 123 18.58 3.90 -6.12
CA ARG A 123 19.54 4.91 -5.64
C ARG A 123 18.97 5.74 -4.49
N LEU A 124 17.67 6.00 -4.52
CA LEU A 124 16.96 6.72 -3.47
C LEU A 124 16.91 5.94 -2.14
N LEU A 125 16.68 4.62 -2.20
CA LEU A 125 16.45 3.77 -1.03
C LEU A 125 17.66 2.91 -0.60
N GLY A 126 18.47 2.51 -1.57
CA GLY A 126 19.70 1.74 -1.43
C GLY A 126 20.90 2.66 -1.56
N GLY A 127 21.31 3.25 -0.44
CA GLY A 127 22.57 3.98 -0.38
C GLY A 127 23.74 3.01 -0.31
N GLU A 128 24.36 2.69 -1.45
CA GLU A 128 25.74 2.23 -1.50
C GLU A 128 26.66 3.45 -1.53
N ALA A 129 26.73 4.18 -0.41
CA ALA A 129 27.79 5.11 0.00
C ALA A 129 27.30 5.93 1.20
N GLY A 130 27.63 5.51 2.42
CA GLY A 130 27.93 6.40 3.54
C GLY A 130 26.86 7.32 4.15
N GLY A 131 25.60 7.29 3.72
CA GLY A 131 24.55 8.09 4.37
C GLY A 131 23.20 7.90 3.72
N THR A 132 22.35 7.05 4.31
CA THR A 132 21.06 6.74 3.71
C THR A 132 19.99 7.77 4.07
N ALA A 133 19.19 8.04 3.07
CA ALA A 133 17.88 8.66 3.16
C ALA A 133 16.93 7.81 4.06
N ALA A 134 17.05 6.47 4.00
CA ALA A 134 16.38 5.52 4.90
C ALA A 134 16.86 5.56 6.36
N GLY A 135 18.08 6.03 6.65
CA GLY A 135 18.59 6.16 8.02
C GLY A 135 17.93 7.28 8.83
N LYS A 136 17.12 8.13 8.20
CA LYS A 136 16.41 9.25 8.82
C LYS A 136 14.93 8.96 9.11
N ALA A 137 14.36 7.95 8.45
CA ALA A 137 13.01 7.48 8.73
C ALA A 137 13.08 6.27 9.67
N SER A 138 12.26 6.26 10.71
CA SER A 138 12.20 5.14 11.65
C SER A 138 11.38 3.96 11.12
N ALA A 139 10.43 4.26 10.21
CA ALA A 139 9.58 3.30 9.54
C ALA A 139 9.24 3.77 8.12
N LEU A 140 8.97 2.81 7.24
CA LEU A 140 8.53 3.05 5.88
C LEU A 140 7.20 2.34 5.64
N LYS A 141 6.37 2.92 4.78
CA LYS A 141 5.20 2.26 4.20
C LYS A 141 5.25 2.38 2.70
N PHE A 142 5.11 1.28 1.98
CA PHE A 142 5.08 1.29 0.51
C PHE A 142 3.73 0.84 -0.01
N SER A 143 3.23 1.56 -1.01
CA SER A 143 2.22 1.08 -1.96
C SER A 143 2.87 0.98 -3.33
N ILE A 144 3.08 -0.25 -3.79
CA ILE A 144 3.77 -0.55 -5.04
C ILE A 144 2.74 -0.98 -6.08
N ARG A 145 2.47 -0.06 -7.00
CA ARG A 145 1.58 -0.31 -8.15
C ARG A 145 2.35 -0.80 -9.36
N THR A 146 1.66 -1.27 -10.39
CA THR A 146 2.23 -1.55 -11.71
C THR A 146 1.51 -0.70 -12.77
N PRO A 147 2.10 -0.53 -13.97
CA PRO A 147 1.49 0.26 -15.03
C PRO A 147 0.20 -0.31 -15.62
N ALA A 148 -0.14 -1.57 -15.33
CA ALA A 148 -1.33 -2.22 -15.88
C ALA A 148 -2.53 -2.00 -14.94
N HIS A 149 -3.71 -1.78 -15.52
CA HIS A 149 -4.96 -1.95 -14.80
C HIS A 149 -5.16 -3.42 -14.44
N GLU A 150 -5.78 -3.71 -13.29
CA GLU A 150 -5.93 -5.08 -12.77
C GLU A 150 -6.67 -5.98 -13.77
N MET A 151 -7.75 -5.46 -14.36
CA MET A 151 -8.57 -6.18 -15.34
C MET A 151 -7.83 -6.53 -16.64
N ASP A 152 -6.77 -5.80 -16.96
CA ASP A 152 -5.95 -6.00 -18.17
C ASP A 152 -4.63 -6.73 -17.86
N CYS A 153 -4.38 -7.06 -16.58
CA CYS A 153 -3.12 -7.62 -16.13
C CYS A 153 -3.16 -9.15 -15.99
N GLY A 154 -2.99 -9.87 -17.10
CA GLY A 154 -2.90 -11.33 -17.06
C GLY A 154 -1.66 -11.89 -16.33
N GLU A 155 -1.60 -13.21 -16.24
CA GLU A 155 -0.53 -13.96 -15.56
C GLU A 155 0.90 -13.59 -16.02
N ALA A 156 1.14 -13.50 -17.33
CA ALA A 156 2.48 -13.26 -17.87
C ALA A 156 3.05 -11.89 -17.44
N PRO A 157 2.31 -10.77 -17.56
CA PRO A 157 2.67 -9.50 -16.93
C PRO A 157 2.93 -9.61 -15.42
N MET A 158 2.03 -10.25 -14.66
CA MET A 158 2.16 -10.39 -13.20
C MET A 158 3.45 -11.11 -12.80
N ARG A 159 3.81 -12.20 -13.49
CA ARG A 159 5.07 -12.93 -13.27
C ARG A 159 6.29 -12.06 -13.61
N ARG A 160 6.18 -11.20 -14.62
CA ARG A 160 7.25 -10.24 -14.96
C ARG A 160 7.42 -9.19 -13.85
N TYR A 161 6.32 -8.63 -13.33
CA TYR A 161 6.37 -7.69 -12.21
C TYR A 161 6.91 -8.33 -10.93
N ALA A 162 6.52 -9.57 -10.61
CA ALA A 162 7.06 -10.31 -9.48
C ALA A 162 8.59 -10.49 -9.56
N ARG A 163 9.13 -10.78 -10.75
CA ARG A 163 10.60 -10.84 -10.97
C ARG A 163 11.28 -9.49 -10.75
N TRP A 164 10.68 -8.40 -11.22
CA TRP A 164 11.20 -7.05 -11.00
C TRP A 164 11.19 -6.68 -9.52
N PHE A 165 10.10 -6.98 -8.83
CA PHE A 165 9.96 -6.77 -7.41
C PHE A 165 10.99 -7.56 -6.60
N LYS A 166 11.20 -8.84 -6.91
CA LYS A 166 12.25 -9.65 -6.26
C LYS A 166 13.62 -8.99 -6.38
N ARG A 167 13.99 -8.50 -7.58
CA ARG A 167 15.25 -7.77 -7.82
C ARG A 167 15.31 -6.40 -7.12
N PHE A 168 14.16 -5.80 -6.85
CA PHE A 168 14.06 -4.55 -6.11
C PHE A 168 14.23 -4.78 -4.61
N MET A 169 13.54 -5.76 -4.03
CA MET A 169 13.69 -6.15 -2.62
C MET A 169 15.14 -6.44 -2.25
N VAL A 170 15.84 -7.24 -3.06
CA VAL A 170 17.25 -7.58 -2.82
C VAL A 170 18.14 -6.34 -2.85
N ALA A 171 17.95 -5.48 -3.87
CA ALA A 171 18.78 -4.28 -4.05
C ALA A 171 18.48 -3.15 -3.05
N SER A 172 17.32 -3.17 -2.40
CA SER A 172 16.90 -2.16 -1.43
C SER A 172 16.60 -2.77 -0.06
N SER A 173 17.32 -3.85 0.30
CA SER A 173 17.06 -4.62 1.53
C SER A 173 17.05 -3.78 2.81
N GLY A 174 17.85 -2.71 2.87
CA GLY A 174 17.85 -1.75 3.98
C GLY A 174 16.49 -1.07 4.18
N ALA A 175 15.83 -0.65 3.11
CA ALA A 175 14.51 -0.04 3.17
C ALA A 175 13.43 -1.08 3.55
N PHE A 176 13.50 -2.29 2.99
CA PHE A 176 12.55 -3.37 3.31
C PHE A 176 12.62 -3.80 4.78
N ARG A 177 13.81 -3.75 5.41
CA ARG A 177 13.94 -3.98 6.86
C ARG A 177 13.23 -2.96 7.74
N LEU A 178 12.93 -1.76 7.22
CA LEU A 178 12.21 -0.69 7.91
C LEU A 178 10.71 -0.65 7.59
N LEU A 179 10.22 -1.53 6.70
CA LEU A 179 8.82 -1.51 6.30
C LEU A 179 7.90 -1.94 7.45
N ALA A 180 6.94 -1.09 7.77
CA ALA A 180 5.83 -1.36 8.67
C ALA A 180 4.54 -1.71 7.91
N SER A 181 4.38 -1.21 6.67
CA SER A 181 3.26 -1.56 5.80
C SER A 181 3.73 -1.74 4.36
N LEU A 182 3.20 -2.76 3.70
CA LEU A 182 3.47 -3.03 2.29
C LEU A 182 2.18 -3.40 1.58
N GLU A 183 1.91 -2.69 0.49
CA GLU A 183 0.81 -2.97 -0.41
C GLU A 183 1.38 -3.24 -1.81
N LEU A 184 0.98 -4.37 -2.39
CA LEU A 184 1.46 -4.87 -3.68
C LEU A 184 0.28 -5.08 -4.62
N TRP A 185 0.40 -4.58 -5.85
CA TRP A 185 -0.61 -4.72 -6.89
C TRP A 185 -0.05 -5.49 -8.08
N ASN A 186 -0.81 -6.43 -8.66
CA ASN A 186 -0.46 -7.06 -9.94
C ASN A 186 0.87 -7.85 -9.95
N LEU A 187 1.27 -8.46 -8.83
CA LEU A 187 2.48 -9.30 -8.75
C LEU A 187 2.09 -10.75 -8.57
N TRP A 188 2.54 -11.67 -9.42
CA TRP A 188 2.29 -13.10 -9.21
C TRP A 188 3.05 -13.60 -7.97
N LEU A 189 2.34 -13.84 -6.88
CA LEU A 189 2.89 -14.27 -5.60
C LEU A 189 2.23 -15.56 -5.13
N GLY A 190 3.01 -16.63 -5.11
CA GLY A 190 2.67 -17.85 -4.38
C GLY A 190 3.18 -17.82 -2.94
N SER A 191 3.00 -18.92 -2.21
CA SER A 191 3.44 -19.06 -0.81
C SER A 191 4.92 -18.71 -0.61
N ALA A 192 5.80 -19.20 -1.49
CA ALA A 192 7.23 -18.89 -1.41
C ALA A 192 7.54 -17.39 -1.67
N GLY A 193 6.73 -16.72 -2.51
CA GLY A 193 6.88 -15.30 -2.78
C GLY A 193 6.48 -14.45 -1.57
N VAL A 194 5.36 -14.78 -0.93
CA VAL A 194 4.88 -14.11 0.28
C VAL A 194 5.83 -14.37 1.46
N ALA A 195 6.32 -15.60 1.63
CA ALA A 195 7.32 -15.93 2.64
C ALA A 195 8.61 -15.12 2.45
N ALA A 196 9.07 -14.93 1.20
CA ALA A 196 10.23 -14.09 0.91
C ALA A 196 10.00 -12.61 1.28
N VAL A 197 8.78 -12.08 1.10
CA VAL A 197 8.41 -10.73 1.54
C VAL A 197 8.46 -10.60 3.05
N LEU A 198 7.82 -11.53 3.76
CA LEU A 198 7.77 -11.54 5.23
C LEU A 198 9.17 -11.67 5.83
N GLY A 199 10.01 -12.55 5.27
CA GLY A 199 11.41 -12.71 5.69
C GLY A 199 12.29 -11.49 5.41
N ALA A 200 12.00 -10.73 4.34
CA ALA A 200 12.71 -9.49 4.03
C ALA A 200 12.28 -8.30 4.90
N CYS A 201 11.08 -8.37 5.50
CA CYS A 201 10.43 -7.28 6.23
C CYS A 201 10.09 -7.69 7.68
N PRO A 202 11.09 -7.83 8.58
CA PRO A 202 10.87 -8.33 9.94
C PRO A 202 9.98 -7.45 10.83
N ARG A 203 9.73 -6.20 10.43
CA ARG A 203 8.88 -5.22 11.14
C ARG A 203 7.50 -5.03 10.49
N LEU A 204 7.17 -5.85 9.49
CA LEU A 204 5.94 -5.66 8.71
C LEU A 204 4.71 -5.96 9.55
N GLN A 205 3.92 -4.92 9.81
CA GLN A 205 2.67 -4.99 10.55
C GLN A 205 1.46 -5.13 9.63
N ARG A 206 1.53 -4.57 8.42
CA ARG A 206 0.46 -4.68 7.42
C ARG A 206 0.99 -5.20 6.09
N LEU A 207 0.34 -6.24 5.57
CA LEU A 207 0.54 -6.73 4.21
C LEU A 207 -0.78 -6.70 3.44
N ALA A 208 -0.80 -6.00 2.32
CA ALA A 208 -1.92 -6.00 1.39
C ALA A 208 -1.49 -6.54 0.02
N LEU A 209 -2.14 -7.62 -0.40
CA LEU A 209 -1.99 -8.25 -1.70
C LEU A 209 -3.25 -7.94 -2.51
N ARG A 210 -3.09 -7.16 -3.58
CA ARG A 210 -4.18 -6.80 -4.48
C ARG A 210 -3.87 -7.33 -5.87
N HIS A 211 -4.77 -8.14 -6.40
CA HIS A 211 -4.59 -8.79 -7.68
C HIS A 211 -3.19 -9.44 -7.84
N CYS A 212 -2.74 -10.15 -6.79
CA CYS A 212 -1.40 -10.76 -6.73
C CYS A 212 -1.38 -12.25 -7.08
N HIS A 213 -2.52 -12.80 -7.49
CA HIS A 213 -2.62 -14.12 -8.05
C HIS A 213 -3.93 -14.19 -8.85
N THR A 214 -4.03 -15.13 -9.77
CA THR A 214 -5.25 -15.40 -10.54
C THR A 214 -5.33 -16.88 -10.86
N THR A 215 -6.51 -17.38 -11.20
CA THR A 215 -6.66 -18.77 -11.63
C THR A 215 -6.03 -18.94 -13.02
N SER A 216 -4.92 -19.67 -13.13
CA SER A 216 -4.38 -19.99 -14.45
C SER A 216 -5.31 -20.94 -15.19
N ALA A 217 -5.39 -20.81 -16.52
CA ALA A 217 -6.15 -21.73 -17.38
C ALA A 217 -5.70 -23.21 -17.20
N ASP A 218 -4.42 -23.41 -16.84
CA ASP A 218 -3.82 -24.72 -16.65
C ASP A 218 -4.07 -25.31 -15.24
N SER A 219 -4.36 -24.46 -14.25
CA SER A 219 -4.49 -24.87 -12.84
C SER A 219 -5.95 -25.09 -12.46
N ARG A 220 -6.51 -26.25 -12.84
CA ARG A 220 -7.89 -26.65 -12.46
C ARG A 220 -8.19 -26.64 -10.95
N ARG A 221 -7.16 -26.56 -10.10
CA ARG A 221 -7.28 -26.65 -8.63
C ARG A 221 -6.97 -25.35 -7.89
N GLY A 222 -6.50 -24.28 -8.54
CA GLY A 222 -6.07 -23.04 -7.87
C GLY A 222 -4.89 -23.23 -6.89
N GLU A 223 -4.17 -22.15 -6.59
CA GLU A 223 -3.04 -22.17 -5.65
C GLU A 223 -3.51 -21.95 -4.20
N VAL A 224 -2.88 -22.63 -3.24
CA VAL A 224 -3.06 -22.36 -1.80
C VAL A 224 -1.97 -21.39 -1.36
N LEU A 225 -2.36 -20.29 -0.75
CA LEU A 225 -1.45 -19.37 -0.09
C LEU A 225 -1.27 -19.82 1.37
N VAL A 226 -0.08 -20.30 1.69
CA VAL A 226 0.29 -20.73 3.05
C VAL A 226 1.14 -19.63 3.70
N ILE A 227 0.76 -19.24 4.91
CA ILE A 227 1.50 -18.30 5.75
C ILE A 227 1.97 -19.07 6.99
N ASP A 228 3.21 -19.56 6.90
CA ASP A 228 3.84 -20.40 7.92
C ASP A 228 4.62 -19.63 8.99
N ASP A 229 5.01 -18.38 8.73
CA ASP A 229 5.78 -17.57 9.68
C ASP A 229 5.55 -16.06 9.44
N ALA A 230 4.69 -15.45 10.24
CA ALA A 230 4.37 -14.02 10.20
C ALA A 230 4.27 -13.42 11.63
N PRO A 231 5.37 -13.36 12.40
CA PRO A 231 5.33 -13.08 13.84
C PRO A 231 5.03 -11.62 14.19
N ALA A 232 5.24 -10.69 13.26
CA ALA A 232 4.99 -9.26 13.43
C ALA A 232 3.70 -8.76 12.76
N LEU A 233 3.07 -9.59 11.91
CA LEU A 233 1.96 -9.19 11.07
C LEU A 233 0.69 -9.00 11.90
N GLY A 234 0.16 -7.78 11.88
CA GLY A 234 -1.07 -7.38 12.57
C GLY A 234 -2.29 -7.31 11.64
N GLU A 235 -2.08 -7.01 10.36
CA GLU A 235 -3.14 -6.92 9.36
C GLU A 235 -2.73 -7.61 8.05
N LEU A 236 -3.62 -8.45 7.52
CA LEU A 236 -3.49 -9.06 6.20
C LEU A 236 -4.71 -8.71 5.35
N VAL A 237 -4.46 -8.20 4.14
CA VAL A 237 -5.49 -7.98 3.11
C VAL A 237 -5.13 -8.84 1.91
N VAL A 238 -6.07 -9.69 1.49
CA VAL A 238 -6.00 -10.49 0.27
C VAL A 238 -7.20 -10.10 -0.57
N ASP A 239 -6.96 -9.40 -1.66
CA ASP A 239 -7.98 -8.76 -2.47
C ASP A 239 -7.75 -9.08 -3.95
N MET A 240 -8.80 -9.52 -4.65
CA MET A 240 -8.75 -9.94 -6.06
C MET A 240 -7.65 -10.96 -6.38
N CYS A 241 -7.23 -11.79 -5.41
CA CYS A 241 -6.10 -12.71 -5.61
C CYS A 241 -6.51 -14.12 -6.03
N PHE A 242 -7.81 -14.48 -5.93
CA PHE A 242 -8.31 -15.78 -6.40
C PHE A 242 -7.47 -17.00 -5.95
N TYR A 243 -6.94 -16.99 -4.73
CA TYR A 243 -6.37 -18.19 -4.15
C TYR A 243 -7.50 -19.20 -3.89
N ARG A 244 -7.18 -20.49 -3.98
CA ARG A 244 -8.11 -21.54 -3.57
C ARG A 244 -8.38 -21.46 -2.07
N LEU A 245 -7.33 -21.26 -1.30
CA LEU A 245 -7.36 -21.24 0.16
C LEU A 245 -6.21 -20.34 0.63
N VAL A 246 -6.46 -19.51 1.63
CA VAL A 246 -5.42 -18.85 2.42
C VAL A 246 -5.31 -19.56 3.76
N GLU A 247 -4.20 -20.25 3.97
CA GLU A 247 -3.94 -21.06 5.16
C GLU A 247 -2.98 -20.30 6.09
N LEU A 248 -3.49 -19.85 7.23
CA LEU A 248 -2.70 -19.24 8.29
C LEU A 248 -2.25 -20.33 9.26
N ARG A 249 -0.94 -20.65 9.25
CA ARG A 249 -0.34 -21.61 10.19
C ARG A 249 0.41 -20.94 11.33
N SER A 250 0.99 -19.76 11.12
CA SER A 250 1.58 -18.96 12.19
C SER A 250 1.51 -17.46 11.90
N ALA A 251 0.56 -16.79 12.54
CA ALA A 251 0.40 -15.33 12.52
C ALA A 251 -0.13 -14.85 13.89
N PRO A 252 0.64 -15.01 14.97
CA PRO A 252 0.15 -14.86 16.34
C PRO A 252 -0.33 -13.45 16.70
N LYS A 253 0.16 -12.42 16.00
CA LYS A 253 -0.22 -11.01 16.21
C LYS A 253 -1.30 -10.52 15.25
N LEU A 254 -1.80 -11.39 14.36
CA LEU A 254 -2.78 -10.99 13.37
C LEU A 254 -4.11 -10.69 14.05
N THR A 255 -4.55 -9.43 13.96
CA THR A 255 -5.80 -8.96 14.56
C THR A 255 -6.86 -8.65 13.51
N ARG A 256 -6.46 -8.37 12.27
CA ARG A 256 -7.36 -8.04 11.17
C ARG A 256 -7.03 -8.84 9.91
N LEU A 257 -8.04 -9.48 9.35
CA LEU A 257 -7.96 -10.18 8.07
C LEU A 257 -9.09 -9.72 7.16
N THR A 258 -8.73 -9.30 5.95
CA THR A 258 -9.68 -9.06 4.86
C THR A 258 -9.40 -10.04 3.74
N CYS A 259 -10.43 -10.77 3.30
CA CYS A 259 -10.38 -11.61 2.12
C CYS A 259 -11.50 -11.19 1.17
N ASP A 260 -11.12 -10.69 0.00
CA ASP A 260 -12.01 -10.23 -1.07
C ASP A 260 -11.78 -11.06 -2.34
N MET A 261 -12.86 -11.45 -3.00
CA MET A 261 -12.89 -12.20 -4.26
C MET A 261 -12.04 -13.48 -4.24
N TRP A 262 -12.47 -14.48 -3.46
CA TRP A 262 -11.88 -15.82 -3.45
C TRP A 262 -12.50 -16.75 -4.51
N THR A 263 -11.87 -17.89 -4.77
CA THR A 263 -12.38 -18.86 -5.78
C THR A 263 -13.59 -19.64 -5.28
N ALA A 264 -14.44 -20.06 -6.21
CA ALA A 264 -15.68 -20.82 -5.98
C ALA A 264 -15.52 -22.28 -5.48
N THR A 265 -14.45 -22.58 -4.73
CA THR A 265 -14.06 -23.95 -4.39
C THR A 265 -14.40 -24.39 -2.97
N GLY A 266 -14.93 -23.50 -2.13
CA GLY A 266 -15.35 -23.79 -0.75
C GLY A 266 -14.90 -22.69 0.22
N ALA A 267 -14.53 -23.09 1.44
CA ALA A 267 -14.06 -22.17 2.48
C ALA A 267 -12.75 -21.47 2.03
N PRO A 268 -12.70 -20.12 2.02
CA PRO A 268 -11.54 -19.39 1.52
C PRO A 268 -10.34 -19.36 2.47
N LEU A 269 -10.56 -19.65 3.76
CA LEU A 269 -9.59 -19.43 4.83
C LEU A 269 -9.45 -20.65 5.73
N SER A 270 -8.24 -20.87 6.23
CA SER A 270 -7.95 -21.72 7.39
C SER A 270 -7.21 -20.87 8.43
N LEU A 271 -7.79 -20.71 9.61
CA LEU A 271 -7.39 -19.71 10.61
C LEU A 271 -6.62 -20.31 11.81
N THR A 272 -6.14 -21.55 11.68
CA THR A 272 -5.55 -22.33 12.78
C THR A 272 -4.37 -21.65 13.50
N GLY A 273 -3.60 -20.82 12.79
CA GLY A 273 -2.43 -20.12 13.29
C GLY A 273 -2.64 -18.66 13.68
N ALA A 274 -3.88 -18.18 13.76
CA ALA A 274 -4.21 -16.78 14.04
C ALA A 274 -5.08 -16.61 15.31
N PRO A 275 -4.59 -17.00 16.50
CA PRO A 275 -5.39 -16.98 17.73
C PRO A 275 -5.82 -15.58 18.17
N GLY A 276 -5.09 -14.53 17.78
CA GLY A 276 -5.36 -13.14 18.11
C GLY A 276 -6.35 -12.43 17.19
N LEU A 277 -6.97 -13.14 16.23
CA LEU A 277 -7.81 -12.51 15.22
C LEU A 277 -9.06 -11.89 15.84
N GLU A 278 -9.23 -10.57 15.68
CA GLU A 278 -10.35 -9.80 16.23
C GLU A 278 -11.36 -9.38 15.16
N THR A 279 -10.88 -9.10 13.94
CA THR A 279 -11.72 -8.63 12.84
C THR A 279 -11.51 -9.49 11.60
N LEU A 280 -12.60 -10.06 11.10
CA LEU A 280 -12.64 -10.78 9.82
C LEU A 280 -13.61 -10.09 8.87
N VAL A 281 -13.12 -9.71 7.70
CA VAL A 281 -13.92 -9.14 6.61
C VAL A 281 -13.86 -10.09 5.43
N LEU A 282 -15.02 -10.62 5.04
CA LEU A 282 -15.19 -11.47 3.88
C LEU A 282 -16.05 -10.71 2.86
N VAL A 283 -15.48 -10.45 1.69
CA VAL A 283 -16.18 -9.81 0.58
C VAL A 283 -16.16 -10.75 -0.62
N ASN A 284 -17.33 -11.08 -1.16
CA ASN A 284 -17.40 -11.85 -2.38
C ASN A 284 -18.76 -11.65 -3.05
N GLY A 285 -18.80 -11.29 -4.33
CA GLY A 285 -20.02 -11.18 -5.12
C GLY A 285 -20.73 -12.51 -5.40
N ALA A 286 -20.52 -13.55 -4.58
CA ALA A 286 -21.24 -14.82 -4.53
C ALA A 286 -21.79 -15.30 -5.89
N SER A 287 -20.99 -16.06 -6.66
CA SER A 287 -21.50 -16.65 -7.90
C SER A 287 -22.31 -17.94 -7.63
N ARG A 288 -23.29 -18.25 -8.48
CA ARG A 288 -24.05 -19.53 -8.45
C ARG A 288 -23.20 -20.80 -8.56
N PHE A 289 -21.92 -20.67 -8.90
CA PHE A 289 -20.98 -21.77 -9.03
C PHE A 289 -20.16 -22.02 -7.75
N GLU A 290 -20.36 -21.19 -6.72
CA GLU A 290 -19.66 -21.32 -5.45
C GLU A 290 -20.12 -22.55 -4.68
N ARG A 291 -19.15 -23.37 -4.27
CA ARG A 291 -19.42 -24.43 -3.32
C ARG A 291 -19.73 -23.83 -1.95
N PRO A 292 -20.89 -24.13 -1.35
CA PRO A 292 -21.21 -23.63 -0.03
C PRO A 292 -20.22 -24.22 0.98
N PHE A 293 -19.94 -23.44 2.03
CA PHE A 293 -19.18 -23.89 3.18
C PHE A 293 -19.85 -23.40 4.45
N ARG A 294 -19.59 -24.09 5.56
CA ARG A 294 -20.10 -23.69 6.86
C ARG A 294 -19.16 -22.66 7.47
N LEU A 295 -19.72 -21.52 7.83
CA LEU A 295 -18.97 -20.47 8.51
C LEU A 295 -18.47 -20.94 9.89
N SER A 296 -19.25 -21.79 10.57
CA SER A 296 -18.82 -22.42 11.84
C SER A 296 -17.50 -23.16 11.70
N ASP A 297 -17.31 -23.85 10.57
CA ASP A 297 -16.15 -24.70 10.33
C ASP A 297 -14.91 -23.85 10.00
N LEU A 298 -15.10 -22.72 9.30
CA LEU A 298 -14.04 -21.75 9.01
C LEU A 298 -13.55 -21.01 10.27
N LEU A 299 -14.49 -20.70 11.18
CA LEU A 299 -14.22 -19.98 12.42
C LEU A 299 -13.79 -20.89 13.58
N VAL A 300 -13.58 -22.18 13.33
CA VAL A 300 -13.02 -23.08 14.34
C VAL A 300 -11.66 -22.55 14.81
N GLY A 301 -11.56 -22.28 16.10
CA GLY A 301 -10.34 -21.78 16.73
C GLY A 301 -10.19 -20.26 16.80
N THR A 302 -11.10 -19.46 16.21
CA THR A 302 -11.10 -18.00 16.37
C THR A 302 -11.86 -17.58 17.63
N THR A 303 -11.21 -17.65 18.80
CA THR A 303 -11.87 -17.35 20.08
C THR A 303 -11.98 -15.86 20.40
N ASN A 304 -11.19 -15.02 19.75
CA ASN A 304 -11.10 -13.57 20.02
C ASN A 304 -11.84 -12.70 19.00
N LEU A 305 -12.62 -13.32 18.10
CA LEU A 305 -13.29 -12.59 17.03
C LEU A 305 -14.38 -11.67 17.61
N ARG A 306 -14.26 -10.37 17.35
CA ARG A 306 -15.17 -9.31 17.81
C ARG A 306 -16.02 -8.73 16.68
N CYS A 307 -15.47 -8.72 15.47
CA CYS A 307 -16.13 -8.16 14.30
C CYS A 307 -16.04 -9.15 13.13
N LEU A 308 -17.20 -9.55 12.63
CA LEU A 308 -17.35 -10.34 11.43
C LEU A 308 -18.18 -9.54 10.43
N SER A 309 -17.58 -9.16 9.31
CA SER A 309 -18.26 -8.48 8.21
C SER A 309 -18.36 -9.41 7.02
N LEU A 310 -19.58 -9.63 6.54
CA LEU A 310 -19.87 -10.39 5.33
C LEU A 310 -20.50 -9.45 4.31
N ASN A 311 -19.82 -9.21 3.20
CA ASN A 311 -20.31 -8.37 2.12
C ASN A 311 -20.44 -9.19 0.84
N PHE A 312 -21.68 -9.48 0.45
CA PHE A 312 -21.98 -10.24 -0.76
C PHE A 312 -22.26 -9.38 -1.99
N GLN A 313 -21.83 -8.11 -1.98
CA GLN A 313 -21.94 -7.16 -3.09
C GLN A 313 -23.37 -7.04 -3.69
N SER A 314 -24.39 -7.25 -2.85
CA SER A 314 -25.83 -7.19 -3.21
C SER A 314 -26.37 -8.37 -4.03
N GLU A 315 -25.61 -9.46 -4.18
CA GLU A 315 -26.11 -10.69 -4.79
C GLU A 315 -26.98 -11.49 -3.81
N LYS A 316 -28.03 -12.15 -4.32
CA LYS A 316 -28.96 -12.91 -3.47
C LYS A 316 -28.23 -14.13 -2.89
N VAL A 317 -28.06 -14.15 -1.56
CA VAL A 317 -27.66 -15.36 -0.84
C VAL A 317 -28.81 -16.35 -0.95
N ILE A 318 -28.64 -17.40 -1.77
CA ILE A 318 -29.63 -18.49 -1.86
C ILE A 318 -29.46 -19.35 -0.61
N GLN A 319 -30.51 -19.37 0.23
CA GLN A 319 -30.59 -20.20 1.45
C GLN A 319 -30.61 -21.70 1.14
#